data_AF-A0A8J8K3S5-F1
#
_entry.id   AF-A0A8J8K3S5-F1
#
_cell.length_a   1.000
_cell.length_b   1.000
_cell.length_c   1.000
_cell.angle_alpha   90.00
_cell.angle_beta   90.00
_cell.angle_gamma   90.00
#
_symmetry.space_group_name_H-M   'P 1'
#
loop_
_entity.id
_entity.type
_entity.pdbx_description
1 polymer ?
#
loop_
_entity_poly.entity_id
_entity_poly.type
_entity_poly.pdbx_seq_one_letter_code
_entity_poly.pdbx_strand_id
1 'polypeptide(L)' 'METWVLILILIPVVLLDSGMKLLATLDLIKGWEKRPKNTNYIWITVIWIVSMFGWLSYLLFGRMPKEKTEDEEDWG' A
#
# COMPACT_ATOMS: atom_id res chain seq x y z
N MET A 1 3.97 -13.65 -19.00
CA MET A 1 4.67 -12.44 -18.53
C MET A 1 5.98 -12.90 -17.91
N GLU A 2 7.13 -12.44 -18.40
CA GLU A 2 8.41 -12.87 -17.84
C GLU A 2 8.59 -12.34 -16.41
N THR A 3 9.08 -13.17 -15.51
CA THR A 3 9.33 -12.85 -14.09
C THR A 3 10.18 -11.58 -13.91
N TRP A 4 11.04 -11.27 -14.87
CA TRP A 4 11.84 -10.04 -14.91
C TRP A 4 10.99 -8.76 -14.95
N VAL A 5 9.87 -8.77 -15.67
CA VAL A 5 8.95 -7.63 -15.77
C VAL A 5 8.26 -7.39 -14.42
N LEU A 6 7.91 -8.46 -13.70
CA LEU A 6 7.34 -8.35 -12.36
C LEU A 6 8.33 -7.70 -11.39
N ILE A 7 9.61 -8.08 -11.44
CA ILE A 7 10.65 -7.49 -10.59
C ILE A 7 10.81 -5.99 -10.89
N LEU A 8 10.86 -5.61 -12.17
CA LEU A 8 11.00 -4.21 -12.58
C LEU A 8 9.82 -3.32 -12.14
N ILE A 9 8.61 -3.87 -12.07
CA ILE A 9 7.42 -3.15 -11.58
C ILE A 9 7.37 -3.14 -10.04
N LEU A 10 7.85 -4.20 -9.39
CA LEU A 10 7.82 -4.29 -7.92
C LEU A 10 8.78 -3.29 -7.27
N ILE A 11 9.94 -3.05 -7.86
CA ILE A 11 10.96 -2.11 -7.34
C ILE A 11 10.37 -0.72 -7.09
N PRO A 12 9.78 0.00 -8.06
CA PRO A 12 9.25 1.34 -7.82
C PRO A 12 8.08 1.35 -6.83
N VAL A 13 7.25 0.31 -6.82
CA VAL A 13 6.13 0.20 -5.87
C VAL A 13 6.65 0.08 -4.44
N VAL A 14 7.60 -0.81 -4.20
CA VAL A 14 8.23 -0.98 -2.88
C VAL A 14 8.99 0.28 -2.47
N LEU A 15 9.67 0.94 -3.41
CA LEU A 15 10.41 2.17 -3.14
C LEU A 15 9.48 3.32 -2.72
N LEU A 16 8.35 3.50 -3.41
CA LEU A 16 7.35 4.51 -3.09
C LEU A 16 6.67 4.24 -1.76
N ASP A 17 6.24 3.01 -1.52
CA ASP A 17 5.61 2.61 -0.25
C ASP A 17 6.57 2.81 0.94
N SER A 18 7.82 2.36 0.80
CA SER A 18 8.85 2.53 1.83
C SER A 18 9.21 4.01 2.04
N GLY A 19 9.33 4.78 0.95
CA GLY A 19 9.62 6.21 1.01
C GLY A 19 8.53 7.01 1.73
N MET A 20 7.26 6.73 1.44
CA MET A 20 6.12 7.37 2.11
C MET A 20 6.07 7.03 3.61
N LYS A 21 6.28 5.76 3.98
CA LYS A 21 6.37 5.32 5.38
C LYS A 21 7.50 6.03 6.12
N LEU A 22 8.68 6.13 5.50
CA LEU A 22 9.83 6.82 6.08
C LEU A 22 9.55 8.32 6.27
N LEU A 23 9.00 9.00 5.26
CA LEU A 23 8.66 10.41 5.37
C LEU A 23 7.65 10.68 6.48
N ALA A 24 6.59 9.86 6.58
CA ALA A 24 5.59 9.98 7.64
C ALA A 24 6.19 9.72 9.03
N THR A 25 7.09 8.73 9.14
CA THR A 25 7.80 8.44 10.40
C THR A 25 8.73 9.58 10.79
N LEU A 26 9.48 10.15 9.85
CA LEU A 26 10.36 11.28 10.10
C LEU A 26 9.59 12.54 10.50
N ASP A 27 8.44 12.81 9.87
CA ASP A 27 7.56 13.91 10.25
C ASP A 27 7.05 13.76 11.69
N LEU A 28 6.68 12.54 12.07
CA LEU A 28 6.29 12.22 13.43
C LEU A 28 7.43 12.41 14.44
N ILE A 29 8.65 11.97 14.09
CA ILE A 29 9.86 12.14 14.93
C ILE A 29 10.20 13.64 15.10
N LYS A 30 10.09 14.45 14.04
CA LYS A 30 10.31 15.90 14.13
C LYS A 30 9.36 16.58 15.11
N GLY A 31 8.14 16.06 15.27
CA GLY A 31 7.15 16.55 16.22
C GLY A 31 7.17 15.89 17.59
N TRP A 32 8.11 14.97 17.86
CA TRP A 32 8.01 14.04 18.98
C TRP A 32 8.03 14.71 20.35
N GLU A 33 8.86 15.73 20.54
CA GLU A 33 8.96 16.48 21.81
C GLU A 33 7.74 17.36 22.10
N LYS A 34 6.97 17.74 21.05
CA LYS A 34 5.80 18.62 21.19
C LYS A 34 4.51 17.86 21.48
N ARG A 35 4.54 16.53 21.46
CA ARG A 35 3.37 15.67 21.64
C ARG A 35 3.60 14.73 22.83
N PRO A 36 2.55 14.38 23.58
CA PRO A 36 2.68 13.40 24.64
C PRO A 36 3.10 12.04 24.07
N LYS A 37 4.07 11.38 24.71
CA LYS A 37 4.74 10.16 24.20
C LYS A 37 3.75 9.08 23.75
N ASN A 38 2.63 8.91 24.46
CA ASN A 38 1.59 7.94 24.12
C ASN A 38 1.00 8.15 22.72
N THR A 39 0.87 9.41 22.29
CA THR A 39 0.26 9.77 21.01
C THR A 39 1.20 9.45 19.86
N ASN A 40 2.51 9.58 20.06
CA ASN A 40 3.51 9.25 19.04
C ASN A 40 3.52 7.74 18.75
N TYR A 41 3.44 6.88 19.78
CA TYR A 41 3.35 5.44 19.58
C TYR A 41 2.08 5.04 18.81
N ILE A 42 0.92 5.66 19.13
CA ILE A 42 -0.34 5.44 18.40
C ILE A 42 -0.18 5.81 16.92
N TRP A 43 0.43 6.96 16.63
CA TRP A 43 0.63 7.40 15.25
C TRP A 43 1.58 6.50 14.46
N ILE A 44 2.65 5.99 15.06
CA ILE A 44 3.50 4.97 14.42
C ILE A 44 2.64 3.75 14.04
N THR A 45 1.86 3.23 14.99
CA THR A 45 1.01 2.07 14.76
C THR A 45 0.00 2.33 13.64
N VAL A 46 -0.63 3.51 13.60
CA VAL A 46 -1.55 3.91 12.54
C VAL A 46 -0.85 3.98 11.17
N ILE A 47 0.32 4.62 11.08
CA ILE A 47 1.08 4.73 9.82
C ILE A 47 1.38 3.32 9.28
N TRP A 48 1.83 2.41 10.13
CA TRP A 48 2.20 1.06 9.72
C TRP A 48 1.00 0.18 9.36
N ILE A 49 -0.08 0.25 10.13
CA ILE A 49 -1.32 -0.51 9.86
C ILE A 49 -1.98 -0.02 8.57
N VAL A 50 -2.19 1.30 8.42
CA VAL A 50 -2.86 1.86 7.24
C VAL A 50 -2.06 1.59 5.98
N SER A 51 -0.74 1.71 6.04
CA SER A 51 0.13 1.39 4.90
C SER A 51 0.15 -0.12 4.58
N MET A 52 -0.28 -0.98 5.52
CA MET A 52 -0.50 -2.40 5.26
C MET A 52 -1.81 -2.67 4.51
N PHE A 53 -2.85 -1.86 4.73
CA PHE A 53 -4.16 -2.09 4.14
C PHE A 53 -4.18 -1.95 2.60
N GLY A 54 -3.29 -1.16 2.01
CA GLY A 54 -3.22 -0.99 0.56
C GLY A 54 -2.96 -2.30 -0.18
N TRP A 55 -1.85 -2.98 0.11
CA TRP A 55 -1.55 -4.26 -0.51
C TRP A 55 -2.47 -5.39 -0.01
N LEU A 56 -2.91 -5.34 1.25
CA LEU A 56 -3.81 -6.34 1.82
C LEU A 56 -5.18 -6.34 1.12
N SER A 57 -5.75 -5.15 0.88
CA SER A 57 -7.01 -5.00 0.13
C SER A 57 -6.89 -5.47 -1.32
N TYR A 58 -5.76 -5.18 -1.98
CA TYR A 58 -5.47 -5.69 -3.33
C TYR A 58 -5.40 -7.23 -3.36
N LEU A 59 -4.76 -7.86 -2.37
CA LEU A 59 -4.67 -9.32 -2.30
C LEU A 59 -6.02 -9.99 -2.01
N LEU A 60 -6.88 -9.35 -1.20
CA LEU A 60 -8.18 -9.90 -0.81
C LEU A 60 -9.25 -9.69 -1.88
N PHE A 61 -9.31 -8.51 -2.50
CA PHE A 61 -10.41 -8.12 -3.38
C PHE A 61 -9.97 -7.84 -4.82
N GLY A 62 -8.71 -7.45 -5.06
CA GLY A 62 -8.20 -7.13 -6.39
C GLY A 62 -7.99 -8.33 -7.31
N ARG A 63 -8.06 -9.56 -6.77
CA ARG A 63 -7.93 -10.82 -7.52
C ARG A 63 -9.27 -11.48 -7.85
N MET A 64 -10.40 -10.86 -7.51
CA MET A 64 -11.69 -11.41 -7.93
C MET A 64 -11.74 -11.38 -9.46
N PRO A 65 -11.93 -12.54 -10.13
CA PRO A 65 -12.10 -12.56 -11.57
C PRO A 65 -13.29 -11.66 -11.90
N LYS A 66 -13.12 -10.76 -12.88
CA LYS A 66 -14.28 -10.09 -13.47
C LYS A 66 -15.20 -11.19 -13.95
N GLU A 67 -16.35 -11.32 -13.30
CA GLU A 67 -17.45 -12.11 -13.82
C GLU A 67 -17.73 -11.55 -15.21
N LYS A 68 -17.53 -12.37 -16.25
CA LYS A 68 -17.96 -11.99 -17.59
C LYS A 68 -19.47 -11.88 -17.52
N THR A 69 -19.97 -10.65 -17.46
CA THR A 69 -21.39 -10.37 -17.71
C THR A 69 -21.69 -10.86 -19.12
N GLU A 70 -22.75 -11.65 -19.27
CA GLU A 70 -23.17 -12.33 -20.51
C GLU A 70 -23.40 -11.37 -21.70
N ASP A 71 -23.31 -10.07 -21.48
CA ASP A 71 -23.44 -9.00 -22.47
C ASP A 71 -22.20 -8.83 -23.39
N GLU A 72 -21.08 -9.52 -23.12
CA GLU A 72 -19.91 -9.59 -24.02
C GLU A 72 -19.99 -10.78 -25.01
N GLU A 73 -21.20 -11.22 -25.38
CA GLU A 73 -21.40 -12.13 -26.51
C GLU A 73 -21.32 -11.37 -27.85
N ASP A 74 -20.22 -11.65 -28.54
CA ASP A 74 -20.11 -11.90 -29.97
C ASP A 74 -20.59 -10.82 -30.97
N TRP A 75 -19.62 -10.03 -31.46
CA TRP A 75 -19.63 -9.57 -32.85
C TRP A 75 -18.24 -9.83 -33.42
N GLY A 76 -18.08 -11.03 -34.00
CA GLY A 76 -16.86 -11.49 -34.68
C GLY A 76 -16.32 -10.58 -35.77
#